data_AF-A0AAV7IK80-F1
#
_entry.id   AF-A0AAV7IK80-F1
#
_cell.length_a   1.000
_cell.length_b   1.000
_cell.length_c   1.000
_cell.angle_alpha   90.00
_cell.angle_beta   90.00
_cell.angle_gamma   90.00
#
_symmetry.space_group_name_H-M   'P 1'
#
loop_
_entity.id
_entity.type
_entity.pdbx_description
1 polymer ?
#
loop_
_entity_poly.entity_id
_entity_poly.type
_entity_poly.pdbx_seq_one_letter_code
_entity_poly.pdbx_strand_id
1 'polypeptide(L)'
;MTVVVLHLCSQLAIVRVQLKNLYDDVNQHPYADKLVTNKLRYVIQRHQELISLGETIEKTFNLILLPQLICYPLIFCFQGYAMLTSMAKTQTTSLQILYYLSYDTYTLYHLFIFCWIGEHLYHESTSVGYAYYESIWYNHSITNAYSLVIVGCRTLRPLRITAGKFANFSIHLFVAILKTSMGYLSMLRAVESRG
;
A
#
# COMPACT_ATOMS: atom_id res chain seq x y z
N MET A 1 -6.81 -8.43 -5.80
CA MET A 1 -5.78 -7.39 -5.66
C MET A 1 -5.24 -7.31 -4.23
N THR A 2 -6.08 -7.01 -3.23
CA THR A 2 -5.69 -6.88 -1.81
C THR A 2 -4.90 -8.09 -1.28
N VAL A 3 -5.39 -9.31 -1.53
CA VAL A 3 -4.72 -10.57 -1.14
C VAL A 3 -3.33 -10.70 -1.78
N VAL A 4 -3.19 -10.33 -3.05
CA VAL A 4 -1.91 -10.44 -3.77
C VAL A 4 -0.89 -9.45 -3.19
N VAL A 5 -1.32 -8.23 -2.90
CA VAL A 5 -0.44 -7.21 -2.28
C VAL A 5 -0.08 -7.61 -0.86
N LEU A 6 -1.03 -8.11 -0.05
CA LEU A 6 -0.74 -8.60 1.29
C LEU A 6 0.22 -9.79 1.26
N HIS A 7 0.04 -10.73 0.32
CA HIS A 7 0.97 -11.83 0.12
C HIS A 7 2.38 -11.31 -0.23
N LEU A 8 2.47 -10.30 -1.10
CA LEU A 8 3.74 -9.64 -1.41
C LEU A 8 4.37 -8.99 -0.18
N CYS A 9 3.61 -8.26 0.64
CA CYS A 9 4.08 -7.70 1.91
C CYS A 9 4.62 -8.79 2.85
N SER A 10 3.90 -9.90 3.00
CA SER A 10 4.34 -11.03 3.82
C SER A 10 5.65 -11.63 3.30
N GLN A 11 5.81 -11.79 1.99
CA GLN A 11 7.05 -12.29 1.40
C GLN A 11 8.23 -11.31 1.59
N LEU A 12 7.97 -10.00 1.52
CA LEU A 12 8.99 -8.98 1.84
C LEU A 12 9.39 -9.03 3.32
N ALA A 13 8.44 -9.23 4.24
CA ALA A 13 8.71 -9.41 5.66
C ALA A 13 9.56 -10.66 5.93
N ILE A 14 9.31 -11.77 5.23
CA ILE A 14 10.15 -12.98 5.32
C ILE A 14 11.58 -12.68 4.86
N VAL A 15 11.75 -12.02 3.71
CA VAL A 15 13.06 -11.60 3.21
C VAL A 15 13.79 -10.72 4.23
N ARG A 16 13.08 -9.77 4.85
CA ARG A 16 13.62 -8.91 5.90
C ARG A 16 14.15 -9.70 7.09
N VAL A 17 13.37 -10.66 7.60
CA VAL A 17 13.78 -11.51 8.73
C VAL A 17 14.95 -12.41 8.36
N GLN A 18 14.91 -13.03 7.17
CA GLN A 18 16.02 -13.84 6.67
C GLN A 18 17.30 -13.04 6.57
N LEU A 19 17.20 -11.77 6.15
CA LEU A 19 18.32 -10.87 6.04
C LEU A 19 18.91 -10.51 7.41
N LYS A 20 18.06 -10.20 8.39
CA LYS A 20 18.48 -9.90 9.77
C LYS A 20 19.16 -11.11 10.42
N ASN A 21 18.64 -12.31 10.16
CA ASN A 21 19.14 -13.56 10.71
C ASN A 21 20.20 -14.24 9.82
N LEU A 22 20.82 -13.52 8.87
CA LEU A 22 21.85 -14.08 7.99
C LEU A 22 23.06 -14.61 8.77
N TYR A 23 23.36 -14.02 9.94
CA TYR A 23 24.58 -14.29 10.70
C TYR A 23 24.35 -15.11 11.98
N ASP A 24 23.22 -14.93 12.66
CA ASP A 24 22.91 -15.67 13.90
C ASP A 24 22.95 -17.20 13.72
N ASP A 25 22.57 -17.70 12.54
CA ASP A 25 22.59 -19.12 12.21
C ASP A 25 23.99 -19.69 11.89
N VAL A 26 24.98 -18.84 11.53
CA VAL A 26 26.14 -19.30 10.76
C VAL A 26 27.47 -19.28 11.54
N ASN A 27 27.49 -18.70 12.73
CA ASN A 27 28.68 -18.60 13.59
C ASN A 27 29.21 -19.93 14.15
N GLN A 28 28.55 -21.05 13.88
CA GLN A 28 28.91 -22.36 14.43
C GLN A 28 29.62 -23.30 13.45
N HIS A 29 29.81 -22.93 12.16
CA HIS A 29 30.25 -23.86 11.13
C HIS A 29 31.61 -23.50 10.48
N PRO A 30 32.53 -24.48 10.26
CA PRO A 30 33.81 -24.27 9.57
C PRO A 30 33.71 -23.87 8.08
N TYR A 31 32.51 -23.92 7.49
CA TYR A 31 32.21 -23.49 6.11
C TYR A 31 31.26 -22.28 6.07
N ALA A 32 31.23 -21.50 7.15
CA ALA A 32 30.34 -20.36 7.36
C ALA A 32 30.24 -19.43 6.15
N ASP A 33 31.37 -18.99 5.58
CA ASP A 33 31.38 -17.97 4.53
C ASP A 33 30.70 -18.42 3.22
N LYS A 34 30.89 -19.69 2.80
CA LYS A 34 30.24 -20.24 1.60
C LYS A 34 28.74 -20.43 1.80
N LEU A 35 28.32 -20.79 3.02
CA LEU A 35 26.91 -20.94 3.38
C LEU A 35 26.20 -19.59 3.46
N VAL A 36 26.83 -18.57 4.08
CA VAL A 36 26.35 -17.18 4.07
C VAL A 36 26.20 -16.68 2.64
N THR A 37 27.20 -16.89 1.79
CA THR A 37 27.17 -16.45 0.39
C THR A 37 25.99 -17.06 -0.38
N ASN A 38 25.73 -18.36 -0.20
CA ASN A 38 24.59 -19.02 -0.84
C ASN A 38 23.24 -18.53 -0.30
N LYS A 39 23.11 -18.35 1.02
CA LYS A 39 21.89 -17.84 1.68
C LYS A 39 21.62 -16.40 1.23
N LEU A 40 22.66 -15.55 1.19
CA LEU A 40 22.59 -14.19 0.69
C LEU A 40 22.15 -14.16 -0.77
N ARG A 41 22.78 -14.96 -1.64
CA ARG A 41 22.39 -15.04 -3.06
C ARG A 41 20.92 -15.42 -3.22
N TYR A 42 20.43 -16.38 -2.45
CA TYR A 42 19.03 -16.78 -2.45
C TYR A 42 18.10 -15.62 -2.03
N VAL A 43 18.43 -14.93 -0.94
CA VAL A 43 17.64 -13.80 -0.43
C VAL A 43 17.60 -12.65 -1.45
N ILE A 44 18.72 -12.36 -2.12
CA ILE A 44 18.81 -11.31 -3.16
C ILE A 44 17.96 -11.69 -4.37
N GLN A 45 18.09 -12.92 -4.88
CA GLN A 45 17.28 -13.40 -6.00
C GLN A 45 15.79 -13.33 -5.67
N ARG A 46 15.41 -13.78 -4.47
CA ARG A 46 14.03 -13.71 -3.99
C ARG A 46 13.53 -12.28 -3.89
N HIS A 47 14.33 -11.36 -3.34
CA HIS A 47 13.97 -9.95 -3.25
C HIS A 47 13.75 -9.32 -4.63
N GLN A 48 14.60 -9.64 -5.60
CA GLN A 48 14.48 -9.16 -6.98
C GLN A 48 13.23 -9.70 -7.68
N GLU A 49 12.87 -10.98 -7.47
CA GLU A 49 11.62 -11.56 -7.94
C GLU A 49 10.40 -10.82 -7.35
N LEU A 50 10.41 -10.57 -6.03
CA LEU A 50 9.33 -9.86 -5.35
C LEU A 50 9.16 -8.43 -5.85
N ILE A 51 10.26 -7.73 -6.13
CA ILE A 51 10.22 -6.40 -6.75
C ILE A 51 9.58 -6.47 -8.13
N SER A 52 10.01 -7.42 -8.98
CA SER A 52 9.45 -7.60 -10.32
C SER A 52 7.95 -7.92 -10.28
N LEU A 53 7.53 -8.76 -9.34
CA LEU A 53 6.12 -9.05 -9.07
C LEU A 53 5.37 -7.79 -8.65
N GLY A 54 5.92 -6.99 -7.74
CA GLY A 54 5.35 -5.72 -7.30
C GLY A 54 5.16 -4.73 -8.45
N GLU A 55 6.16 -4.59 -9.33
CA GLU A 55 6.07 -3.74 -10.52
C GLU A 55 5.03 -4.26 -11.54
N THR A 56 4.90 -5.58 -11.67
CA THR A 56 3.90 -6.20 -12.55
C THR A 56 2.48 -5.98 -12.01
N ILE A 57 2.30 -6.13 -10.69
CA ILE A 57 1.06 -5.82 -9.98
C ILE A 57 0.70 -4.35 -10.19
N GLU A 58 1.64 -3.44 -9.94
CA GLU A 58 1.44 -2.00 -10.14
C GLU A 58 0.97 -1.72 -11.57
N LYS A 59 1.71 -2.17 -12.59
CA LYS A 59 1.34 -1.95 -14.00
C LYS A 59 -0.05 -2.49 -14.36
N THR A 60 -0.40 -3.67 -13.83
CA THR A 60 -1.68 -4.32 -14.13
C THR A 60 -2.85 -3.59 -13.48
N PHE A 61 -2.71 -3.19 -12.22
CA PHE A 61 -3.80 -2.58 -11.46
C PHE A 61 -3.87 -1.06 -11.60
N ASN A 62 -2.80 -0.40 -12.06
CA ASN A 62 -2.72 1.05 -12.18
C ASN A 62 -3.88 1.64 -13.01
N LEU A 63 -4.16 1.06 -14.18
CA LEU A 63 -5.28 1.49 -15.03
C LEU A 63 -6.65 1.13 -14.45
N ILE A 64 -6.76 0.03 -13.70
CA ILE A 64 -8.02 -0.41 -13.07
C ILE A 64 -8.37 0.49 -11.88
N LEU A 65 -7.36 0.92 -11.12
CA LEU A 65 -7.53 1.73 -9.92
C LEU A 65 -7.82 3.21 -10.22
N LEU A 66 -7.46 3.70 -11.40
CA LEU A 66 -7.72 5.08 -11.83
C LEU A 66 -9.22 5.42 -11.83
N PRO A 67 -10.11 4.72 -12.57
CA PRO A 67 -11.53 5.01 -12.55
C PRO A 67 -12.12 4.79 -11.15
N GLN A 68 -11.60 3.82 -10.39
CA GLN A 68 -12.04 3.56 -9.03
C GLN A 68 -11.78 4.77 -8.09
N LEU A 69 -10.64 5.44 -8.27
CA LEU A 69 -10.27 6.65 -7.53
C LEU A 69 -11.20 7.83 -7.84
N ILE A 70 -11.75 7.90 -9.05
CA ILE A 70 -12.64 9.00 -9.49
C ILE A 70 -14.11 8.69 -9.15
N CYS A 71 -14.56 7.46 -9.44
CA CYS A 71 -15.97 7.08 -9.32
C CYS A 71 -16.43 6.95 -7.88
N TYR A 72 -15.64 6.35 -6.98
CA TYR A 72 -16.11 6.17 -5.59
C TYR A 72 -16.35 7.46 -4.82
N PRO A 73 -15.48 8.48 -4.91
CA PRO A 73 -15.76 9.76 -4.26
C PRO A 73 -16.98 10.47 -4.84
N LEU A 74 -17.21 10.37 -6.16
CA LEU A 74 -18.41 10.92 -6.80
C LEU A 74 -19.67 10.23 -6.32
N ILE A 75 -19.67 8.89 -6.30
CA ILE A 75 -20.77 8.07 -5.78
C ILE A 75 -21.06 8.45 -4.32
N PHE A 76 -20.03 8.55 -3.49
CA PHE A 76 -20.15 8.99 -2.09
C PHE A 76 -20.76 10.40 -1.98
N CYS A 77 -20.37 11.34 -2.84
CA CYS A 77 -20.95 12.69 -2.86
C CYS A 77 -22.43 12.68 -3.28
N PHE A 78 -22.79 11.97 -4.35
CA PHE A 78 -24.17 11.91 -4.81
C PHE A 78 -25.08 11.19 -3.81
N GLN A 79 -24.60 10.10 -3.22
CA GLN A 79 -25.33 9.35 -2.20
C GLN A 79 -25.50 10.17 -0.92
N GLY A 80 -24.44 10.83 -0.45
CA GLY A 80 -24.50 11.73 0.70
C GLY A 80 -25.47 12.89 0.47
N TYR A 81 -25.50 13.46 -0.73
CA TYR A 81 -26.47 14.49 -1.10
C TYR A 81 -27.90 13.95 -1.09
N ALA A 82 -28.14 12.80 -1.74
CA ALA A 82 -29.46 12.16 -1.76
C ALA A 82 -29.97 11.85 -0.35
N MET A 83 -29.10 11.38 0.53
CA MET A 83 -29.41 11.15 1.95
C MET A 83 -29.85 12.45 2.63
N LEU A 84 -29.09 13.54 2.49
CA LEU A 84 -29.39 14.84 3.10
C LEU A 84 -30.72 15.43 2.61
N THR A 85 -30.96 15.45 1.30
CA THR A 85 -32.21 15.97 0.72
C THR A 85 -33.41 15.10 1.12
N SER A 86 -33.24 13.79 1.20
CA SER A 86 -34.29 12.87 1.63
C SER A 86 -34.70 13.15 3.08
N MET A 87 -33.73 13.36 3.97
CA MET A 87 -33.99 13.72 5.38
C MET A 87 -34.69 15.08 5.51
N ALA A 88 -34.34 16.06 4.66
CA ALA A 88 -34.96 17.38 4.69
C ALA A 88 -36.45 17.36 4.30
N LYS A 89 -36.87 16.44 3.43
CA LYS A 89 -38.27 16.33 2.95
C LYS A 89 -39.21 15.60 3.92
N THR A 90 -38.75 15.16 5.10
CA THR A 90 -39.54 14.41 6.11
C THR A 90 -40.22 13.12 5.60
N GLN A 91 -39.89 12.64 4.39
CA GLN A 91 -40.45 11.43 3.78
C GLN A 91 -39.57 10.18 4.00
N THR A 92 -38.47 10.29 4.76
CA THR A 92 -37.54 9.19 4.99
C THR A 92 -38.01 8.21 6.03
N THR A 93 -38.13 6.94 5.63
CA THR A 93 -38.26 5.83 6.59
C THR A 93 -36.90 5.55 7.24
N SER A 94 -36.89 5.10 8.50
CA SER A 94 -35.68 4.69 9.22
C SER A 94 -34.83 3.68 8.44
N LEU A 95 -35.48 2.76 7.72
CA LEU A 95 -34.82 1.78 6.85
C LEU A 95 -34.06 2.40 5.68
N GLN A 96 -34.55 3.49 5.09
CA GLN A 96 -33.86 4.17 3.99
C GLN A 96 -32.60 4.87 4.48
N ILE A 97 -32.66 5.51 5.65
CA ILE A 97 -31.50 6.14 6.28
C ILE A 97 -30.42 5.09 6.59
N LEU A 98 -30.82 3.94 7.14
CA LEU A 98 -29.90 2.84 7.40
C LEU A 98 -29.24 2.33 6.11
N TYR A 99 -30.01 2.22 5.02
CA TYR A 99 -29.48 1.85 3.71
C TYR A 99 -28.41 2.83 3.22
N TYR A 100 -28.69 4.14 3.22
CA TYR A 100 -27.72 5.17 2.84
C TYR A 100 -26.43 5.09 3.66
N LEU A 101 -26.54 5.03 4.98
CA LEU A 101 -25.39 4.91 5.87
C LEU A 101 -24.58 3.63 5.64
N SER A 102 -25.25 2.49 5.45
CA SER A 102 -24.58 1.21 5.18
C SER A 102 -23.81 1.24 3.86
N TYR A 103 -24.33 1.92 2.84
CA TYR A 103 -23.70 2.04 1.54
C TYR A 103 -22.49 2.99 1.57
N ASP A 104 -22.62 4.12 2.25
CA ASP A 104 -21.53 5.09 2.40
C ASP A 104 -20.38 4.48 3.20
N THR A 105 -20.68 3.82 4.33
CA THR A 105 -19.66 3.13 5.13
C THR A 105 -18.96 2.02 4.34
N TYR A 106 -19.70 1.25 3.52
CA TYR A 106 -19.11 0.25 2.63
C TYR A 106 -18.14 0.89 1.62
N THR A 107 -18.55 1.96 0.95
CA THR A 107 -17.74 2.63 -0.08
C THR A 107 -16.48 3.24 0.53
N LEU A 108 -16.61 3.88 1.69
CA LEU A 108 -15.48 4.44 2.45
C LEU A 108 -14.51 3.36 2.92
N TYR A 109 -15.03 2.25 3.45
CA TYR A 109 -14.22 1.12 3.90
C TYR A 109 -13.43 0.51 2.73
N HIS A 110 -14.07 0.35 1.57
CA HIS A 110 -13.41 -0.18 0.38
C HIS A 110 -12.24 0.72 -0.06
N LEU A 111 -12.45 2.05 -0.15
CA LEU A 111 -11.39 3.00 -0.48
C LEU A 111 -10.27 3.02 0.57
N PHE A 112 -10.64 2.95 1.86
CA PHE A 112 -9.70 2.92 2.97
C PHE A 112 -8.77 1.71 2.89
N ILE A 113 -9.30 0.50 2.64
CA ILE A 113 -8.49 -0.72 2.51
C ILE A 113 -7.43 -0.57 1.43
N PHE A 114 -7.75 0.00 0.28
CA PHE A 114 -6.77 0.18 -0.80
C PHE A 114 -5.65 1.15 -0.41
N CYS A 115 -6.02 2.26 0.23
CA CYS A 115 -5.04 3.23 0.71
C CYS A 115 -4.16 2.65 1.81
N TRP A 116 -4.75 1.89 2.73
CA TRP A 116 -4.04 1.19 3.81
C TRP A 116 -3.04 0.15 3.27
N ILE A 117 -3.47 -0.68 2.33
CA ILE A 117 -2.62 -1.71 1.72
C ILE A 117 -1.49 -1.07 0.90
N GLY A 118 -1.76 0.02 0.17
CA GLY A 118 -0.74 0.79 -0.54
C GLY A 118 0.32 1.35 0.40
N GLU A 119 -0.10 1.95 1.52
CA GLU A 119 0.78 2.46 2.57
C GLU A 119 1.60 1.32 3.22
N HIS A 120 0.95 0.20 3.53
CA HIS A 120 1.59 -0.94 4.16
C HIS A 120 2.66 -1.57 3.25
N LEU A 121 2.38 -1.71 1.94
CA LEU A 121 3.36 -2.17 0.96
C LEU A 121 4.56 -1.22 0.86
N TYR A 122 4.29 0.09 0.83
CA TYR A 122 5.33 1.10 0.79
C TYR A 122 6.25 1.01 2.02
N HIS A 123 5.65 0.87 3.20
CA HIS A 123 6.38 0.73 4.45
C HIS A 123 7.22 -0.56 4.49
N GLU A 124 6.64 -1.73 4.15
CA GLU A 124 7.40 -2.98 4.13
C GLU A 124 8.49 -3.00 3.07
N SER A 125 8.25 -2.43 1.89
CA SER A 125 9.29 -2.32 0.87
C SER A 125 10.47 -1.45 1.34
N THR A 126 10.20 -0.44 2.16
CA THR A 126 11.24 0.45 2.72
C THR A 126 11.95 -0.21 3.92
N SER A 127 11.21 -0.97 4.73
CA SER A 127 11.73 -1.67 5.92
C SER A 127 12.83 -2.68 5.58
N VAL A 128 12.72 -3.32 4.41
CA VAL A 128 13.73 -4.22 3.86
C VAL A 128 15.06 -3.49 3.65
N GLY A 129 15.04 -2.24 3.18
CA GLY A 129 16.25 -1.42 3.02
C GLY A 129 16.97 -1.12 4.33
N TYR A 130 16.21 -0.83 5.39
CA TYR A 130 16.79 -0.66 6.72
C TYR A 130 17.42 -1.94 7.26
N ALA A 131 16.81 -3.11 7.01
CA ALA A 131 17.41 -4.39 7.40
C ALA A 131 18.74 -4.65 6.70
N TYR A 132 18.91 -4.22 5.44
CA TYR A 132 20.21 -4.27 4.75
C TYR A 132 21.25 -3.39 5.44
N TYR A 133 20.87 -2.18 5.84
CA TYR A 133 21.78 -1.28 6.55
C TYR A 133 22.18 -1.82 7.93
N GLU A 134 21.26 -2.44 8.65
CA GLU A 134 21.50 -3.05 9.97
C GLU A 134 22.26 -4.38 9.91
N SER A 135 22.37 -5.00 8.73
CA SER A 135 23.20 -6.20 8.57
C SER A 135 24.68 -5.85 8.80
N ILE A 136 25.46 -6.78 9.36
CA ILE A 136 26.90 -6.57 9.66
C ILE A 136 27.73 -6.65 8.37
N TRP A 137 27.38 -5.82 7.38
CA TRP A 137 27.85 -5.90 6.01
C TRP A 137 29.36 -5.69 5.88
N TYR A 138 29.95 -4.96 6.83
CA TYR A 138 31.38 -4.63 6.91
C TYR A 138 32.26 -5.78 7.41
N ASN A 139 31.68 -6.83 8.00
CA ASN A 139 32.41 -8.03 8.40
C ASN A 139 32.39 -9.14 7.33
N HIS A 140 31.77 -8.89 6.18
CA HIS A 140 31.67 -9.88 5.11
C HIS A 140 32.85 -9.83 4.14
N SER A 141 33.01 -10.92 3.40
CA SER A 141 33.87 -10.93 2.21
C SER A 141 33.48 -9.79 1.26
N ILE A 142 34.48 -9.20 0.60
CA ILE A 142 34.31 -8.04 -0.28
C ILE A 142 33.18 -8.26 -1.29
N THR A 143 33.07 -9.45 -1.86
CA THR A 143 32.02 -9.85 -2.82
C THR A 143 30.61 -9.76 -2.23
N ASN A 144 30.43 -10.19 -0.98
CA ASN A 144 29.14 -10.16 -0.29
C ASN A 144 28.77 -8.74 0.14
N ALA A 145 29.75 -7.94 0.58
CA ALA A 145 29.56 -6.53 0.90
C ALA A 145 29.09 -5.72 -0.33
N TYR A 146 29.72 -5.90 -1.49
CA TYR A 146 29.28 -5.25 -2.73
C TYR A 146 27.85 -5.64 -3.12
N SER A 147 27.50 -6.93 -2.99
CA SER A 147 26.15 -7.42 -3.30
C SER A 147 25.09 -6.79 -2.40
N LEU A 148 25.38 -6.66 -1.09
CA LEU A 148 24.49 -6.00 -0.13
C LEU A 148 24.32 -4.51 -0.44
N VAL A 149 25.39 -3.80 -0.83
CA VAL A 149 25.31 -2.38 -1.21
C VAL A 149 24.42 -2.18 -2.43
N ILE A 150 24.57 -2.99 -3.47
CA ILE A 150 23.72 -2.91 -4.68
C ILE A 150 22.24 -3.06 -4.32
N VAL A 151 21.94 -4.02 -3.44
CA VAL A 151 20.56 -4.27 -3.02
C VAL A 151 20.05 -3.15 -2.12
N GLY A 152 20.87 -2.65 -1.20
CA GLY A 152 20.57 -1.44 -0.41
C GLY A 152 20.22 -0.25 -1.31
N CYS A 153 21.01 0.02 -2.35
CA CYS A 153 20.69 1.05 -3.34
C CYS A 153 19.36 0.79 -4.06
N ARG A 154 19.00 -0.47 -4.34
CA ARG A 154 17.72 -0.82 -4.96
C ARG A 154 16.53 -0.55 -4.06
N THR A 155 16.67 -0.75 -2.75
CA THR A 155 15.60 -0.49 -1.76
C THR A 155 15.26 1.00 -1.60
N LEU A 156 16.13 1.91 -2.05
CA LEU A 156 15.84 3.35 -2.12
C LEU A 156 14.66 3.68 -3.07
N ARG A 157 14.26 2.73 -3.92
CA ARG A 157 13.07 2.81 -4.77
C ARG A 157 12.00 1.83 -4.26
N PRO A 158 11.25 2.18 -3.21
CA PRO A 158 10.24 1.31 -2.64
C PRO A 158 9.07 1.09 -3.61
N LEU A 159 8.43 -0.06 -3.47
CA LEU A 159 7.22 -0.40 -4.21
C LEU A 159 6.07 0.53 -3.82
N ARG A 160 5.39 1.09 -4.82
CA ARG A 160 4.26 2.00 -4.65
C ARG A 160 3.12 1.58 -5.56
N ILE A 161 1.89 1.65 -5.07
CA ILE A 161 0.69 1.44 -5.88
C ILE A 161 0.19 2.79 -6.32
N THR A 162 0.05 3.00 -7.64
CA THR A 162 -0.40 4.27 -8.20
C THR A 162 -1.72 4.12 -8.97
N ALA A 163 -2.53 5.17 -8.98
CA ALA A 163 -3.70 5.33 -9.83
C ALA A 163 -3.33 6.22 -11.02
N GLY A 164 -3.31 5.65 -12.22
CA GLY A 164 -2.95 6.34 -13.45
C GLY A 164 -1.55 6.96 -13.50
N LYS A 165 -0.64 6.63 -12.57
CA LYS A 165 0.58 7.39 -12.27
C LYS A 165 0.34 8.85 -11.83
N PHE A 166 -0.91 9.25 -11.59
CA PHE A 166 -1.28 10.59 -11.13
C PHE A 166 -1.23 10.70 -9.60
N ALA A 167 -1.65 9.65 -8.90
CA ALA A 167 -1.73 9.66 -7.44
C ALA A 167 -1.24 8.33 -6.85
N ASN A 168 -0.59 8.41 -5.69
CA ASN A 168 -0.14 7.25 -4.93
C ASN A 168 -1.18 6.90 -3.87
N PHE A 169 -1.59 5.63 -3.82
CA PHE A 169 -2.47 5.13 -2.76
C PHE A 169 -1.75 5.23 -1.42
N SER A 170 -2.24 6.13 -0.58
CA SER A 170 -1.70 6.45 0.75
C SER A 170 -2.83 6.90 1.65
N ILE A 171 -2.63 6.81 2.96
CA ILE A 171 -3.62 7.31 3.93
C ILE A 171 -3.85 8.81 3.74
N HIS A 172 -2.82 9.56 3.34
CA HIS A 172 -2.94 10.98 3.01
C HIS A 172 -3.90 11.23 1.85
N LEU A 173 -3.85 10.42 0.79
CA LEU A 173 -4.77 10.53 -0.36
C LEU A 173 -6.22 10.27 0.07
N PHE A 174 -6.45 9.26 0.92
CA PHE A 174 -7.79 8.97 1.47
C PHE A 174 -8.38 10.17 2.21
N VAL A 175 -7.60 10.78 3.11
CA VAL A 175 -8.03 11.97 3.86
C VAL A 175 -8.29 13.15 2.94
N ALA A 176 -7.45 13.36 1.92
CA ALA A 176 -7.65 14.42 0.94
C ALA A 176 -8.98 14.24 0.17
N ILE A 177 -9.25 13.02 -0.30
CA ILE A 177 -10.49 12.68 -1.00
C ILE A 177 -11.71 12.96 -0.10
N LEU A 178 -11.70 12.45 1.14
CA LEU A 178 -12.77 12.70 2.10
C LEU A 178 -13.04 14.19 2.31
N LYS A 179 -11.99 14.99 2.53
CA LYS A 179 -12.12 16.45 2.71
C LYS A 179 -12.73 17.11 1.48
N THR A 180 -12.26 16.74 0.29
CA THR A 180 -12.81 17.29 -0.96
C THR A 180 -14.28 16.92 -1.14
N SER A 181 -14.66 15.66 -0.93
CA SER A 181 -16.04 15.19 -1.01
C SER A 181 -16.96 15.92 -0.03
N MET A 182 -16.54 16.08 1.22
CA MET A 182 -17.29 16.85 2.23
C MET A 182 -17.42 18.33 1.86
N GLY A 183 -16.37 18.91 1.26
CA GLY A 183 -16.40 20.27 0.71
C GLY A 183 -17.43 20.41 -0.42
N TYR A 184 -17.43 19.49 -1.39
CA TYR A 184 -18.41 19.47 -2.48
C TYR A 184 -19.84 19.29 -1.97
N LEU A 185 -20.06 18.38 -1.01
CA LEU A 185 -21.36 18.19 -0.35
C LEU A 185 -21.85 19.48 0.32
N SER A 186 -20.96 20.16 1.05
CA SER A 186 -21.29 21.43 1.73
C SER A 186 -21.66 22.53 0.74
N MET A 187 -20.92 22.62 -0.38
CA MET A 187 -21.21 23.56 -1.46
C MET A 187 -22.56 23.27 -2.11
N LEU A 188 -22.84 22.01 -2.49
CA LEU A 188 -24.11 21.60 -3.10
C LEU A 188 -25.30 21.95 -2.20
N ARG A 189 -25.18 21.65 -0.90
CA ARG A 189 -26.21 22.01 0.09
C ARG A 189 -26.41 23.52 0.21
N ALA A 190 -25.32 24.29 0.19
CA ALA A 190 -25.41 25.76 0.26
C ALA A 190 -26.11 26.37 -0.96
N VAL A 191 -25.90 25.79 -2.16
CA VAL A 191 -26.58 26.22 -3.38
C VAL A 191 -28.08 25.88 -3.33
N GLU A 192 -28.45 24.68 -2.88
CA GLU A 192 -29.86 24.28 -2.70
C GLU A 192 -30.57 25.18 -1.70
N SER A 193 -29.92 25.59 -0.60
CA SER A 193 -30.54 26.47 0.40
C SER A 193 -30.80 27.91 -0.07
N ARG A 194 -30.22 28.32 -1.22
CA ARG A 194 -30.31 29.68 -1.77
C ARG A 194 -31.25 29.81 -2.97
N GLY A 195 -31.71 28.70 -3.55
CA GLY A 195 -32.65 28.67 -4.68
C GLY A 195 -34.05 28.33 -4.22
#